data_AF-A0A1C0YV56-F1
#
_entry.id   AF-A0A1C0YV56-F1
#
_cell.length_a   1.000
_cell.length_b   1.000
_cell.length_c   1.000
_cell.angle_alpha   90.00
_cell.angle_beta   90.00
_cell.angle_gamma   90.00
#
_symmetry.space_group_name_H-M   'P 1'
#
loop_
_entity.id
_entity.type
_entity.pdbx_description
1 polymer ?
#
loop_
_entity_poly.entity_id
_entity_poly.type
_entity_poly.pdbx_seq_one_letter_code
_entity_poly.pdbx_strand_id
1 'polypeptide(L)'
;MLQLIEPFVGKVARQEFHEEDELTYCYNAAGEHIADVYEVNGNVEMISYYGEKEGARITPQQLQQITYDVQYVFRMLHLFVTEVRDDGESFVVELSMREPKYRVYVPNSGMRITISYTGFVEHVVLLENDVEFVYPENIISHDEARAILHTQPIVKLGIAPELNWQYAYVQNFDLYGVGVDGHVRLWSEEPMMQDAKFETLPDVELISDLDAFLLGGRQGDVTMQHRDEEYYWRIDSEDEGCAEEASFVRACRVVKRISGEEYANYYFENLGSMRHLLEEDAYVTLRFVYIIDDIAFDFHAISVHMNTETNQILSVSQCIIPYDKLRTLKKPKLTLAEANAIVYQYADVELTLERDIDNRRRFSFVYELVYPTSPTGAHLQFVDGFTGEVHWICND
;
A
#
# COMPACT_ATOMS: atom_id res chain seq x y z
N MET A 1 -18.54 20.61 -17.28
CA MET A 1 -17.24 21.31 -17.13
C MET A 1 -17.37 22.76 -16.65
N LEU A 2 -17.78 23.75 -17.46
CA LEU A 2 -17.77 25.18 -17.05
C LEU A 2 -18.45 25.50 -15.71
N GLN A 3 -19.58 24.87 -15.42
CA GLN A 3 -20.31 25.04 -14.16
C GLN A 3 -19.51 24.61 -12.91
N LEU A 4 -18.47 23.79 -13.08
CA LEU A 4 -17.54 23.36 -12.04
C LEU A 4 -16.37 24.32 -11.84
N ILE A 5 -16.12 25.21 -12.82
CA ILE A 5 -14.95 26.10 -12.84
C ILE A 5 -15.32 27.51 -12.41
N GLU A 6 -16.35 28.06 -13.05
CA GLU A 6 -16.70 29.48 -12.90
C GLU A 6 -17.01 29.94 -11.48
N PRO A 7 -17.55 29.11 -10.56
CA PRO A 7 -17.76 29.50 -9.17
C PRO A 7 -16.46 29.86 -8.40
N PHE A 8 -15.31 29.35 -8.82
CA PHE A 8 -14.05 29.47 -8.06
C PHE A 8 -13.05 30.44 -8.68
N VAL A 9 -13.00 30.55 -10.00
CA VAL A 9 -12.02 31.38 -10.73
C VAL A 9 -12.65 32.40 -11.69
N GLY A 10 -13.98 32.52 -11.69
CA GLY A 10 -14.71 33.42 -12.58
C GLY A 10 -14.89 32.87 -14.01
N LYS A 11 -15.33 33.72 -14.94
CA LYS A 11 -15.78 33.28 -16.26
C LYS A 11 -14.64 32.72 -17.12
N VAL A 12 -14.88 31.55 -17.70
CA VAL A 12 -14.00 30.96 -18.73
C VAL A 12 -14.37 31.56 -20.08
N ALA A 13 -13.36 32.06 -20.80
CA ALA A 13 -13.54 32.62 -22.14
C ALA A 13 -13.09 31.66 -23.26
N ARG A 14 -12.13 30.78 -22.96
CA ARG A 14 -11.54 29.85 -23.93
C ARG A 14 -11.12 28.54 -23.25
N GLN A 15 -11.24 27.43 -23.97
CA GLN A 15 -10.77 26.10 -23.55
C GLN A 15 -9.90 25.49 -24.64
N GLU A 16 -8.85 24.75 -24.24
CA GLU A 16 -7.95 24.04 -25.15
C GLU A 16 -7.77 22.60 -24.63
N PHE A 17 -8.13 21.59 -25.44
CA PHE A 17 -7.99 20.17 -25.08
C PHE A 17 -6.67 19.62 -25.60
N HIS A 18 -5.95 18.93 -24.72
CA HIS A 18 -4.65 18.31 -24.96
C HIS A 18 -4.81 16.79 -24.85
N GLU A 19 -4.88 16.12 -26.00
CA GLU A 19 -5.15 14.68 -26.08
C GLU A 19 -4.01 13.82 -25.47
N GLU A 20 -2.76 14.28 -25.57
CA GLU A 20 -1.59 13.55 -25.03
C GLU A 20 -1.64 13.41 -23.51
N ASP A 21 -2.20 14.41 -22.82
CA ASP A 21 -2.24 14.46 -21.36
C ASP A 21 -3.66 14.23 -20.79
N GLU A 22 -4.67 14.05 -21.65
CA GLU A 22 -6.10 14.03 -21.31
C GLU A 22 -6.54 15.27 -20.47
N LEU A 23 -5.94 16.43 -20.76
CA LEU A 23 -6.15 17.68 -20.02
C LEU A 23 -6.91 18.72 -20.86
N THR A 24 -7.83 19.45 -20.22
CA THR A 24 -8.43 20.67 -20.77
C THR A 24 -7.94 21.89 -20.01
N TYR A 25 -7.21 22.78 -20.70
CA TYR A 25 -6.78 24.08 -20.16
C TYR A 25 -7.87 25.13 -20.35
N CYS A 26 -8.18 25.86 -19.28
CA CYS A 26 -9.19 26.90 -19.26
C CYS A 26 -8.55 28.27 -19.07
N TYR A 27 -8.96 29.23 -19.91
CA TYR A 27 -8.43 30.61 -19.91
C TYR A 27 -9.54 31.64 -19.69
N ASN A 28 -9.21 32.72 -19.00
CA ASN A 28 -10.11 33.88 -18.85
C ASN A 28 -10.08 34.79 -20.09
N ALA A 29 -10.86 35.88 -20.07
CA ALA A 29 -10.96 36.82 -21.19
C ALA A 29 -9.67 37.61 -21.47
N ALA A 30 -8.76 37.71 -20.49
CA ALA A 30 -7.43 38.31 -20.64
C ALA A 30 -6.41 37.32 -21.22
N GLY A 31 -6.78 36.04 -21.40
CA GLY A 31 -5.88 34.98 -21.86
C GLY A 31 -5.04 34.34 -20.74
N GLU A 32 -5.33 34.64 -19.48
CA GLU A 32 -4.65 34.04 -18.33
C GLU A 32 -5.17 32.63 -18.09
N HIS A 33 -4.26 31.73 -17.73
CA HIS A 33 -4.58 30.34 -17.41
C HIS A 33 -5.21 30.26 -16.01
N ILE A 34 -6.43 29.70 -15.91
CA ILE A 34 -7.23 29.75 -14.67
C ILE A 34 -7.64 28.37 -14.14
N ALA A 35 -7.62 27.32 -14.97
CA ALA A 35 -7.85 25.96 -14.47
C ALA A 35 -7.35 24.88 -15.44
N ASP A 36 -6.92 23.75 -14.89
CA ASP A 36 -6.73 22.48 -15.58
C ASP A 36 -7.86 21.53 -15.22
N VAL A 37 -8.41 20.81 -16.20
CA VAL A 37 -9.39 19.75 -15.99
C VAL A 37 -8.83 18.45 -16.54
N TYR A 38 -8.66 17.46 -15.69
CA TYR A 38 -8.27 16.10 -16.07
C TYR A 38 -9.53 15.23 -16.20
N GLU A 39 -9.71 14.64 -17.38
CA GLU A 39 -10.88 13.81 -17.69
C GLU A 39 -10.46 12.42 -18.16
N VAL A 40 -11.03 11.38 -17.55
CA VAL A 40 -10.82 9.98 -17.97
C VAL A 40 -12.14 9.41 -18.45
N ASN A 41 -12.17 8.91 -19.69
CA ASN A 41 -13.38 8.35 -20.31
C ASN A 41 -14.60 9.30 -20.26
N GLY A 42 -14.36 10.62 -20.32
CA GLY A 42 -15.40 11.66 -20.27
C GLY A 42 -15.92 11.98 -18.87
N ASN A 43 -15.30 11.46 -17.81
CA ASN A 43 -15.57 11.85 -16.43
C ASN A 43 -14.44 12.76 -15.92
N VAL A 44 -14.80 13.83 -15.23
CA VAL A 44 -13.81 14.68 -14.55
C VAL A 44 -13.27 13.91 -13.35
N GLU A 45 -11.96 13.75 -13.27
CA GLU A 45 -11.27 13.10 -12.14
C GLU A 45 -10.55 14.14 -11.27
N MET A 46 -10.07 15.23 -11.86
CA MET A 46 -9.40 16.31 -11.12
C MET A 46 -9.62 17.67 -11.78
N ILE A 47 -9.74 18.71 -10.96
CA ILE A 47 -9.63 20.10 -11.39
C ILE A 47 -8.58 20.80 -10.54
N SER A 48 -7.61 21.45 -11.20
CA SER A 48 -6.66 22.38 -10.57
C SER A 48 -7.05 23.79 -10.93
N TYR A 49 -7.08 24.70 -9.96
CA TYR A 49 -7.50 26.08 -10.11
C TYR A 49 -6.31 27.02 -9.89
N TYR A 50 -6.23 28.07 -10.71
CA TYR A 50 -5.17 29.07 -10.64
C TYR A 50 -5.76 30.46 -10.39
N GLY A 51 -5.23 31.17 -9.40
CA GLY A 51 -5.72 32.47 -8.98
C GLY A 51 -4.90 33.11 -7.86
N GLU A 52 -5.31 34.32 -7.46
CA GLU A 52 -4.66 35.05 -6.36
C GLU A 52 -4.93 34.38 -5.01
N LYS A 53 -3.86 34.14 -4.23
CA LYS A 53 -3.91 33.55 -2.89
C LYS A 53 -3.69 34.60 -1.80
N GLU A 54 -3.96 35.87 -2.07
CA GLU A 54 -3.72 36.96 -1.12
C GLU A 54 -4.87 37.08 -0.10
N GLY A 55 -4.53 37.26 1.18
CA GLY A 55 -5.55 37.44 2.21
C GLY A 55 -5.11 37.05 3.62
N ALA A 56 -6.02 37.25 4.57
CA ALA A 56 -5.88 36.73 5.92
C ALA A 56 -6.20 35.23 5.94
N ARG A 57 -5.64 34.53 6.93
CA ARG A 57 -5.94 33.12 7.15
C ARG A 57 -7.43 32.94 7.48
N ILE A 58 -8.09 31.96 6.82
CA ILE A 58 -9.50 31.66 7.03
C ILE A 58 -9.76 30.99 8.38
N THR A 59 -10.98 31.16 8.89
CA THR A 59 -11.46 30.48 10.09
C THR A 59 -11.98 29.07 9.77
N PRO A 60 -12.12 28.19 10.77
CA PRO A 60 -12.76 26.89 10.57
C PRO A 60 -14.18 26.96 10.00
N GLN A 61 -14.96 27.99 10.36
CA GLN A 61 -16.31 28.19 9.80
C GLN A 61 -16.26 28.55 8.31
N GLN A 62 -15.27 29.34 7.90
CA GLN A 62 -15.07 29.66 6.48
C GLN A 62 -14.62 28.42 5.71
N LEU A 63 -13.71 27.62 6.26
CA LEU A 63 -13.30 26.35 5.65
C LEU A 63 -14.49 25.40 5.45
N GLN A 64 -15.36 25.28 6.45
CA GLN A 64 -16.59 24.48 6.35
C GLN A 64 -17.53 25.01 5.26
N GLN A 65 -17.70 26.33 5.16
CA GLN A 65 -18.54 26.94 4.12
C GLN A 65 -17.97 26.69 2.72
N ILE A 66 -16.66 26.89 2.52
CA ILE A 66 -15.99 26.63 1.24
C ILE A 66 -16.15 25.15 0.85
N THR A 67 -15.93 24.24 1.81
CA THR A 67 -16.14 22.79 1.61
C THR A 67 -17.57 22.50 1.14
N TYR A 68 -18.57 23.10 1.79
CA TYR A 68 -19.98 22.96 1.41
C TYR A 68 -20.26 23.52 0.01
N ASP A 69 -19.69 24.68 -0.32
CA ASP A 69 -19.86 25.31 -1.63
C ASP A 69 -19.28 24.42 -2.75
N VAL A 70 -18.12 23.79 -2.52
CA VAL A 70 -17.55 22.79 -3.43
C VAL A 70 -18.48 21.59 -3.57
N GLN A 71 -18.94 20.98 -2.48
CA GLN A 71 -19.89 19.86 -2.55
C GLN A 71 -21.17 20.23 -3.31
N TYR A 72 -21.67 21.45 -3.15
CA TYR A 72 -22.85 21.94 -3.84
C TYR A 72 -22.61 22.07 -5.36
N VAL A 73 -21.49 22.67 -5.76
CA VAL A 73 -21.10 22.83 -7.18
C VAL A 73 -20.94 21.47 -7.87
N PHE A 74 -20.28 20.52 -7.21
CA PHE A 74 -20.08 19.16 -7.72
C PHE A 74 -21.29 18.24 -7.50
N ARG A 75 -22.35 18.71 -6.84
CA ARG A 75 -23.58 17.95 -6.51
C ARG A 75 -23.31 16.71 -5.65
N MET A 76 -22.30 16.80 -4.77
CA MET A 76 -21.81 15.73 -3.89
C MET A 76 -22.09 16.02 -2.41
N LEU A 77 -23.27 16.58 -2.09
CA LEU A 77 -23.72 16.85 -0.72
C LEU A 77 -23.93 15.59 0.14
N HIS A 78 -23.91 14.40 -0.48
CA HIS A 78 -24.02 13.12 0.21
C HIS A 78 -22.67 12.63 0.77
N LEU A 79 -21.56 13.30 0.46
CA LEU A 79 -20.25 13.00 1.03
C LEU A 79 -20.11 13.61 2.42
N PHE A 80 -19.34 12.93 3.27
CA PHE A 80 -19.10 13.33 4.65
C PHE A 80 -17.62 13.60 4.85
N VAL A 81 -17.28 14.71 5.50
CA VAL A 81 -15.90 15.00 5.91
C VAL A 81 -15.40 13.88 6.82
N THR A 82 -14.29 13.25 6.45
CA THR A 82 -13.60 12.22 7.21
C THR A 82 -12.35 12.78 7.89
N GLU A 83 -11.63 13.65 7.18
CA GLU A 83 -10.37 14.24 7.67
C GLU A 83 -10.24 15.70 7.22
N VAL A 84 -9.59 16.50 8.06
CA VAL A 84 -9.08 17.83 7.71
C VAL A 84 -7.62 17.89 8.18
N ARG A 85 -6.68 17.98 7.23
CA ARG A 85 -5.25 18.16 7.51
C ARG A 85 -4.81 19.59 7.21
N ASP A 86 -3.93 20.13 8.03
CA ASP A 86 -3.27 21.42 7.85
C ASP A 86 -1.81 21.16 7.52
N ASP A 87 -1.39 21.47 6.29
CA ASP A 87 -0.01 21.25 5.82
C ASP A 87 0.89 22.50 6.00
N GLY A 88 0.34 23.58 6.57
CA GLY A 88 1.01 24.87 6.78
C GLY A 88 0.69 25.93 5.72
N GLU A 89 0.39 25.53 4.48
CA GLU A 89 0.04 26.43 3.36
C GLU A 89 -1.39 26.22 2.84
N SER A 90 -1.98 25.09 3.17
CA SER A 90 -3.30 24.68 2.73
C SER A 90 -3.97 23.80 3.78
N PHE A 91 -5.28 23.70 3.62
CA PHE A 91 -6.10 22.68 4.26
C PHE A 91 -6.44 21.63 3.22
N VAL A 92 -6.14 20.37 3.53
CA VAL A 92 -6.58 19.21 2.76
C VAL A 92 -7.80 18.64 3.46
N VAL A 93 -8.96 18.71 2.79
CA VAL A 93 -10.23 18.17 3.28
C VAL A 93 -10.54 16.89 2.54
N GLU A 94 -10.65 15.78 3.26
CA GLU A 94 -11.09 14.51 2.71
C GLU A 94 -12.57 14.27 3.03
N LEU A 95 -13.33 13.91 2.00
CA LEU A 95 -14.73 13.55 2.11
C LEU A 95 -14.95 12.17 1.50
N SER A 96 -15.75 11.35 2.15
CA SER A 96 -16.04 9.99 1.69
C SER A 96 -17.53 9.70 1.67
N MET A 97 -17.92 8.75 0.81
CA MET A 97 -19.28 8.22 0.81
C MET A 97 -19.51 7.40 2.08
N ARG A 98 -20.76 7.40 2.54
CA ARG A 98 -21.24 6.43 3.54
C ARG A 98 -22.28 5.53 2.91
N GLU A 99 -22.10 4.25 3.11
CA GLU A 99 -23.04 3.22 2.74
C GLU A 99 -24.37 3.43 3.52
N PRO A 100 -25.55 3.39 2.86
CA PRO A 100 -26.78 3.88 3.50
C PRO A 100 -27.34 3.09 4.68
N LYS A 101 -27.10 1.76 4.76
CA LYS A 101 -27.82 0.87 5.69
C LYS A 101 -27.13 0.77 7.06
N TYR A 102 -25.82 0.59 7.08
CA TYR A 102 -24.96 0.40 8.25
C TYR A 102 -24.09 1.64 8.53
N ARG A 103 -24.05 2.61 7.61
CA ARG A 103 -23.33 3.89 7.71
C ARG A 103 -21.81 3.72 7.77
N VAL A 104 -21.30 2.69 7.11
CA VAL A 104 -19.87 2.42 6.96
C VAL A 104 -19.31 3.33 5.87
N TYR A 105 -18.08 3.82 6.05
CA TYR A 105 -17.41 4.60 5.01
C TYR A 105 -16.97 3.71 3.86
N VAL A 106 -17.16 4.18 2.63
CA VAL A 106 -16.74 3.43 1.44
C VAL A 106 -15.28 3.78 1.14
N PRO A 107 -14.34 2.81 1.19
CA PRO A 107 -12.93 3.11 0.99
C PRO A 107 -12.65 3.55 -0.45
N ASN A 108 -11.70 4.46 -0.61
CA ASN A 108 -11.30 5.05 -1.89
C ASN A 108 -12.49 5.65 -2.68
N SER A 109 -13.42 6.29 -1.96
CA SER A 109 -14.57 7.00 -2.52
C SER A 109 -14.61 8.45 -2.07
N GLY A 110 -15.42 9.27 -2.77
CA GLY A 110 -15.70 10.64 -2.40
C GLY A 110 -14.85 11.67 -3.13
N MET A 111 -14.28 12.61 -2.38
CA MET A 111 -13.65 13.82 -2.90
C MET A 111 -12.57 14.33 -1.94
N ARG A 112 -11.44 14.76 -2.50
CA ARG A 112 -10.41 15.52 -1.77
C ARG A 112 -10.40 16.95 -2.28
N ILE A 113 -10.39 17.92 -1.36
CA ILE A 113 -10.31 19.34 -1.68
C ILE A 113 -9.06 19.92 -1.03
N THR A 114 -8.23 20.59 -1.82
CA THR A 114 -7.12 21.40 -1.30
C THR A 114 -7.55 22.87 -1.32
N ILE A 115 -7.51 23.53 -0.17
CA ILE A 115 -7.95 24.91 0.02
C ILE A 115 -6.79 25.68 0.64
N SER A 116 -6.32 26.75 -0.01
CA SER A 116 -5.27 27.60 0.54
C SER A 116 -5.66 28.14 1.92
N TYR A 117 -4.67 28.53 2.74
CA TYR A 117 -4.96 29.17 4.03
C TYR A 117 -5.78 30.46 3.90
N THR A 118 -5.84 31.08 2.71
CA THR A 118 -6.64 32.28 2.41
C THR A 118 -8.05 31.98 1.87
N GLY A 119 -8.39 30.71 1.68
CA GLY A 119 -9.72 30.25 1.26
C GLY A 119 -9.90 30.07 -0.25
N PHE A 120 -8.82 30.11 -1.01
CA PHE A 120 -8.85 29.80 -2.43
C PHE A 120 -8.87 28.27 -2.62
N VAL A 121 -9.80 27.74 -3.42
CA VAL A 121 -9.84 26.31 -3.76
C VAL A 121 -8.76 26.06 -4.82
N GLU A 122 -7.78 25.23 -4.50
CA GLU A 122 -6.63 24.96 -5.37
C GLU A 122 -6.84 23.70 -6.19
N HIS A 123 -7.32 22.63 -5.55
CA HIS A 123 -7.53 21.34 -6.19
C HIS A 123 -8.82 20.71 -5.72
N VAL A 124 -9.52 20.05 -6.64
CA VAL A 124 -10.60 19.11 -6.34
C VAL A 124 -10.27 17.81 -7.06
N VAL A 125 -10.06 16.74 -6.30
CA VAL A 125 -9.86 15.39 -6.82
C VAL A 125 -11.10 14.57 -6.50
N LEU A 126 -11.69 13.95 -7.52
CA LEU A 126 -12.81 13.04 -7.39
C LEU A 126 -12.29 11.60 -7.32
N LEU A 127 -12.87 10.82 -6.44
CA LEU A 127 -12.58 9.39 -6.30
C LEU A 127 -13.77 8.57 -6.84
N GLU A 128 -13.67 7.24 -6.80
CA GLU A 128 -14.74 6.36 -7.29
C GLU A 128 -16.03 6.60 -6.48
N ASN A 129 -17.08 7.07 -7.16
CA ASN A 129 -18.37 7.38 -6.55
C ASN A 129 -19.53 6.56 -7.14
N ASP A 130 -19.29 5.77 -8.19
CA ASP A 130 -20.26 4.85 -8.77
C ASP A 130 -20.01 3.43 -8.21
N VAL A 131 -20.69 3.11 -7.11
CA VAL A 131 -20.44 1.89 -6.35
C VAL A 131 -21.70 1.04 -6.17
N GLU A 132 -21.51 -0.28 -6.15
CA GLU A 132 -22.53 -1.29 -5.89
C GLU A 132 -22.24 -1.98 -4.54
N PHE A 133 -23.24 -2.05 -3.66
CA PHE A 133 -23.12 -2.74 -2.37
C PHE A 133 -23.81 -4.10 -2.41
N VAL A 134 -23.07 -5.14 -2.01
CA VAL A 134 -23.61 -6.49 -1.80
C VAL A 134 -24.03 -6.62 -0.35
N TYR A 135 -25.32 -6.41 -0.08
CA TYR A 135 -25.85 -6.55 1.27
C TYR A 135 -26.01 -8.04 1.64
N PRO A 136 -25.46 -8.48 2.79
CA PRO A 136 -25.67 -9.85 3.25
C PRO A 136 -27.11 -10.05 3.72
N GLU A 137 -27.61 -11.29 3.60
CA GLU A 137 -28.93 -11.66 4.12
C GLU A 137 -28.96 -11.61 5.66
N ASN A 138 -27.87 -12.07 6.30
CA ASN A 138 -27.66 -12.06 7.73
C ASN A 138 -26.28 -11.48 8.04
N ILE A 139 -26.19 -10.71 9.11
CA ILE A 139 -24.94 -10.19 9.64
C ILE A 139 -24.84 -10.57 11.10
N ILE A 140 -23.73 -11.21 11.50
CA ILE A 140 -23.43 -11.45 12.90
C ILE A 140 -23.20 -10.11 13.62
N SER A 141 -23.40 -10.09 14.92
CA SER A 141 -23.10 -8.88 15.71
C SER A 141 -21.60 -8.64 15.83
N HIS A 142 -21.24 -7.40 16.13
CA HIS A 142 -19.87 -7.00 16.46
C HIS A 142 -19.26 -7.87 17.58
N ASP A 143 -20.03 -8.16 18.65
CA ASP A 143 -19.55 -8.98 19.77
C ASP A 143 -19.34 -10.44 19.38
N GLU A 144 -20.17 -10.99 18.48
CA GLU A 144 -19.98 -12.34 17.93
C GLU A 144 -18.72 -12.39 17.06
N ALA A 145 -18.51 -11.40 16.19
CA ALA A 145 -17.32 -11.30 15.35
C ALA A 145 -16.04 -11.17 16.20
N ARG A 146 -16.05 -10.31 17.22
CA ARG A 146 -14.95 -10.18 18.20
C ARG A 146 -14.68 -11.51 18.92
N ALA A 147 -15.73 -12.21 19.36
CA ALA A 147 -15.57 -13.48 20.05
C ALA A 147 -14.94 -14.55 19.13
N ILE A 148 -15.30 -14.57 17.84
CA ILE A 148 -14.68 -15.45 16.83
C ILE A 148 -13.20 -15.09 16.66
N LEU A 149 -12.89 -13.81 16.45
CA LEU A 149 -11.52 -13.31 16.33
C LEU A 149 -10.65 -13.72 17.54
N HIS A 150 -11.18 -13.62 18.76
CA HIS A 150 -10.46 -13.97 20.00
C HIS A 150 -10.18 -15.48 20.17
N THR A 151 -10.65 -16.32 19.25
CA THR A 151 -10.26 -17.74 19.19
C THR A 151 -9.13 -18.01 18.21
N GLN A 152 -8.72 -17.02 17.43
CA GLN A 152 -7.72 -17.14 16.37
C GLN A 152 -6.35 -16.64 16.82
N PRO A 153 -5.25 -17.22 16.31
CA PRO A 153 -3.91 -16.69 16.57
C PRO A 153 -3.70 -15.36 15.82
N ILE A 154 -3.92 -14.24 16.50
CA ILE A 154 -3.67 -12.87 16.00
C ILE A 154 -2.18 -12.60 15.82
N VAL A 155 -1.35 -13.23 16.64
CA VAL A 155 0.11 -13.19 16.49
C VAL A 155 0.68 -14.57 16.18
N LYS A 156 1.87 -14.58 15.58
CA LYS A 156 2.71 -15.76 15.35
C LYS A 156 4.13 -15.48 15.82
N LEU A 157 4.90 -16.54 16.08
CA LEU A 157 6.32 -16.38 16.43
C LEU A 157 7.07 -15.82 15.21
N GLY A 158 7.92 -14.81 15.44
CA GLY A 158 8.76 -14.20 14.43
C GLY A 158 10.05 -13.63 15.04
N ILE A 159 10.82 -12.91 14.23
CA ILE A 159 12.00 -12.17 14.67
C ILE A 159 11.77 -10.67 14.44
N ALA A 160 12.00 -9.85 15.46
CA ALA A 160 11.90 -8.39 15.38
C ALA A 160 13.31 -7.76 15.27
N PRO A 161 13.66 -7.14 14.13
CA PRO A 161 14.91 -6.38 13.98
C PRO A 161 15.07 -5.26 15.01
N GLU A 162 13.97 -4.61 15.40
CA GLU A 162 13.91 -3.49 16.34
C GLU A 162 14.30 -3.90 17.76
N LEU A 163 14.05 -5.16 18.11
CA LEU A 163 14.57 -5.79 19.34
C LEU A 163 15.98 -6.33 19.15
N ASN A 164 16.73 -5.76 18.20
CA ASN A 164 18.05 -6.21 17.80
C ASN A 164 17.97 -7.71 17.42
N TRP A 165 17.11 -8.05 16.46
CA TRP A 165 16.92 -9.40 15.91
C TRP A 165 16.69 -10.47 16.97
N GLN A 166 15.71 -10.27 17.85
CA GLN A 166 15.30 -11.27 18.87
C GLN A 166 13.94 -11.88 18.51
N TYR A 167 13.62 -13.02 19.13
CA TYR A 167 12.27 -13.58 19.03
C TYR A 167 11.23 -12.64 19.61
N ALA A 168 10.17 -12.43 18.84
CA ALA A 168 8.99 -11.67 19.21
C ALA A 168 7.75 -12.38 18.66
N TYR A 169 6.57 -11.93 19.06
CA TYR A 169 5.31 -12.36 18.49
C TYR A 169 4.79 -11.27 17.56
N VAL A 170 4.99 -11.46 16.26
CA VAL A 170 4.60 -10.51 15.21
C VAL A 170 3.15 -10.73 14.81
N GLN A 171 2.49 -9.73 14.22
CA GLN A 171 1.14 -9.89 13.69
C GLN A 171 1.09 -11.06 12.69
N ASN A 172 0.07 -11.89 12.84
CA ASN A 172 -0.24 -12.92 11.86
C ASN A 172 -0.99 -12.28 10.69
N PHE A 173 -0.24 -11.80 9.71
CA PHE A 173 -0.81 -11.14 8.53
C PHE A 173 -1.68 -12.03 7.66
N ASP A 174 -1.72 -13.35 7.87
CA ASP A 174 -2.67 -14.21 7.17
C ASP A 174 -4.10 -13.96 7.65
N LEU A 175 -4.30 -13.70 8.95
CA LEU A 175 -5.59 -13.34 9.52
C LEU A 175 -5.87 -11.84 9.30
N TYR A 176 -6.88 -11.52 8.50
CA TYR A 176 -7.25 -10.13 8.24
C TYR A 176 -8.66 -9.75 8.70
N GLY A 177 -9.52 -10.72 9.01
CA GLY A 177 -10.84 -10.40 9.53
C GLY A 177 -11.76 -11.59 9.79
N VAL A 178 -13.05 -11.27 9.92
CA VAL A 178 -14.16 -12.20 10.06
C VAL A 178 -15.24 -11.79 9.08
N GLY A 179 -15.75 -12.73 8.29
CA GLY A 179 -16.88 -12.50 7.40
C GLY A 179 -18.14 -12.14 8.19
N VAL A 180 -19.06 -11.40 7.56
CA VAL A 180 -20.36 -11.06 8.16
C VAL A 180 -21.23 -12.27 8.48
N ASP A 181 -20.88 -13.44 7.96
CA ASP A 181 -21.49 -14.73 8.23
C ASP A 181 -20.79 -15.53 9.35
N GLY A 182 -19.70 -15.00 9.91
CA GLY A 182 -18.91 -15.59 10.99
C GLY A 182 -17.78 -16.52 10.57
N HIS A 183 -17.49 -16.67 9.28
CA HIS A 183 -16.29 -17.39 8.85
C HIS A 183 -15.04 -16.53 9.10
N VAL A 184 -13.96 -17.16 9.57
CA VAL A 184 -12.65 -16.49 9.68
C VAL A 184 -12.14 -16.19 8.27
N ARG A 185 -11.55 -15.02 8.08
CA ARG A 185 -10.99 -14.61 6.78
C ARG A 185 -9.47 -14.66 6.84
N LEU A 186 -8.90 -15.52 6.01
CA LEU A 186 -7.46 -15.74 5.87
C LEU A 186 -7.03 -15.40 4.44
N TRP A 187 -5.92 -14.66 4.27
CA TRP A 187 -5.39 -14.35 2.95
C TRP A 187 -5.05 -15.60 2.17
N SER A 188 -4.51 -16.63 2.83
CA SER A 188 -4.18 -17.93 2.24
C SER A 188 -5.39 -18.70 1.67
N GLU A 189 -6.61 -18.34 2.07
CA GLU A 189 -7.85 -18.93 1.56
C GLU A 189 -8.50 -18.10 0.44
N GLU A 190 -8.01 -16.89 0.19
CA GLU A 190 -8.53 -16.04 -0.89
C GLU A 190 -8.20 -16.63 -2.26
N PRO A 191 -9.12 -16.56 -3.24
CA PRO A 191 -8.89 -17.09 -4.58
C PRO A 191 -7.62 -16.57 -5.25
N MET A 192 -7.26 -15.31 -4.99
CA MET A 192 -6.05 -14.68 -5.55
C MET A 192 -4.75 -15.24 -4.97
N MET A 193 -4.79 -15.88 -3.81
CA MET A 193 -3.62 -16.42 -3.09
C MET A 193 -3.51 -17.95 -3.17
N GLN A 194 -4.46 -18.63 -3.83
CA GLN A 194 -4.56 -20.10 -3.79
C GLN A 194 -3.29 -20.83 -4.28
N ASP A 195 -2.53 -20.21 -5.19
CA ASP A 195 -1.28 -20.76 -5.72
C ASP A 195 -0.01 -20.14 -5.08
N ALA A 196 -0.17 -19.23 -4.11
CA ALA A 196 0.92 -18.54 -3.46
C ALA A 196 1.70 -19.50 -2.54
N LYS A 197 3.01 -19.60 -2.72
CA LYS A 197 3.86 -20.51 -1.95
C LYS A 197 5.34 -20.13 -1.99
N PHE A 198 6.08 -20.65 -1.02
CA PHE A 198 7.54 -20.58 -0.99
C PHE A 198 8.17 -21.82 -1.65
N GLU A 199 8.96 -21.60 -2.70
CA GLU A 199 9.64 -22.67 -3.44
C GLU A 199 11.13 -22.68 -3.15
N THR A 200 11.71 -23.86 -2.93
CA THR A 200 13.15 -24.01 -2.76
C THR A 200 13.89 -23.57 -4.02
N LEU A 201 15.02 -22.89 -3.85
CA LEU A 201 15.81 -22.43 -4.98
C LEU A 201 16.60 -23.57 -5.64
N PRO A 202 16.74 -23.57 -6.98
CA PRO A 202 17.56 -24.55 -7.68
C PRO A 202 19.05 -24.37 -7.34
N ASP A 203 19.85 -25.42 -7.46
CA ASP A 203 21.30 -25.25 -7.39
C ASP A 203 21.82 -24.58 -8.67
N VAL A 204 22.49 -23.45 -8.51
CA VAL A 204 23.01 -22.61 -9.60
C VAL A 204 24.49 -22.33 -9.43
N GLU A 205 25.19 -22.01 -10.52
CA GLU A 205 26.61 -21.68 -10.46
C GLU A 205 26.86 -20.35 -9.76
N LEU A 206 27.85 -20.33 -8.86
CA LEU A 206 28.30 -19.10 -8.21
C LEU A 206 28.93 -18.16 -9.24
N ILE A 207 28.49 -16.91 -9.27
CA ILE A 207 29.08 -15.86 -10.10
C ILE A 207 30.35 -15.32 -9.45
N SER A 208 31.40 -15.10 -10.26
CA SER A 208 32.69 -14.62 -9.77
C SER A 208 32.71 -13.11 -9.51
N ASP A 209 32.06 -12.35 -10.40
CA ASP A 209 32.00 -10.90 -10.39
C ASP A 209 30.53 -10.47 -10.47
N LEU A 210 30.04 -9.82 -9.41
CA LEU A 210 28.64 -9.44 -9.31
C LEU A 210 28.31 -8.30 -10.29
N ASP A 211 29.13 -7.26 -10.34
CA ASP A 211 28.84 -6.07 -11.14
C ASP A 211 28.89 -6.40 -12.63
N ALA A 212 29.89 -7.17 -13.07
CA ALA A 212 29.95 -7.64 -14.45
C ALA A 212 28.76 -8.53 -14.82
N PHE A 213 28.27 -9.35 -13.89
CA PHE A 213 27.11 -10.20 -14.11
C PHE A 213 25.78 -9.40 -14.19
N LEU A 214 25.63 -8.39 -13.33
CA LEU A 214 24.47 -7.48 -13.31
C LEU A 214 24.38 -6.65 -14.59
N LEU A 215 25.53 -6.19 -15.12
CA LEU A 215 25.58 -5.54 -16.45
C LEU A 215 25.12 -6.48 -17.56
N GLY A 216 25.41 -7.79 -17.44
CA GLY A 216 24.94 -8.78 -18.41
C GLY A 216 25.49 -8.54 -19.82
N GLY A 217 26.71 -7.99 -19.93
CA GLY A 217 27.36 -7.63 -21.19
C GLY A 217 27.01 -6.26 -21.76
N ARG A 218 26.06 -5.54 -21.14
CA ARG A 218 25.69 -4.17 -21.52
C ARG A 218 26.79 -3.17 -21.22
N GLN A 219 26.85 -2.09 -22.00
CA GLN A 219 27.61 -0.90 -21.62
C GLN A 219 26.82 -0.10 -20.58
N GLY A 220 27.46 0.23 -19.46
CA GLY A 220 26.83 0.95 -18.36
C GLY A 220 27.60 0.80 -17.07
N ASP A 221 27.00 1.30 -15.99
CA ASP A 221 27.57 1.27 -14.64
C ASP A 221 26.64 0.56 -13.66
N VAL A 222 27.24 -0.06 -12.64
CA VAL A 222 26.53 -0.60 -11.47
C VAL A 222 26.86 0.28 -10.28
N THR A 223 25.84 0.89 -9.70
CA THR A 223 25.99 1.69 -8.47
C THR A 223 25.42 0.91 -7.30
N MET A 224 26.25 0.63 -6.30
CA MET A 224 25.79 0.10 -5.00
C MET A 224 25.59 1.25 -4.01
N GLN A 225 24.40 1.35 -3.46
CA GLN A 225 24.04 2.25 -2.37
C GLN A 225 23.85 1.42 -1.10
N HIS A 226 24.45 1.88 0.00
CA HIS A 226 24.17 1.36 1.32
C HIS A 226 23.25 2.35 2.04
N ARG A 227 22.03 1.91 2.34
CA ARG A 227 21.09 2.62 3.22
C ARG A 227 21.04 1.85 4.54
N ASP A 228 20.59 2.49 5.61
CA ASP A 228 20.75 2.03 6.99
C ASP A 228 20.55 0.51 7.20
N GLU A 229 19.57 -0.09 6.53
CA GLU A 229 19.24 -1.52 6.64
C GLU A 229 19.25 -2.29 5.31
N GLU A 230 19.66 -1.66 4.20
CA GLU A 230 19.64 -2.28 2.87
C GLU A 230 20.88 -1.98 2.01
N TYR A 231 21.27 -2.96 1.21
CA TYR A 231 22.12 -2.76 0.04
C TYR A 231 21.25 -2.71 -1.21
N TYR A 232 21.43 -1.66 -2.01
CA TYR A 232 20.69 -1.45 -3.26
C TYR A 232 21.67 -1.30 -4.43
N TRP A 233 21.61 -2.23 -5.38
CA TRP A 233 22.33 -2.15 -6.64
C TRP A 233 21.41 -1.62 -7.72
N ARG A 234 21.80 -0.51 -8.34
CA ARG A 234 21.15 0.07 -9.52
C ARG A 234 22.03 -0.14 -10.73
N ILE A 235 21.44 -0.58 -11.83
CA ILE A 235 22.13 -0.73 -13.11
C ILE A 235 21.67 0.39 -14.05
N ASP A 236 22.59 1.28 -14.40
CA ASP A 236 22.35 2.38 -15.33
C ASP A 236 22.94 2.00 -16.68
N SER A 237 22.07 1.61 -17.62
CA SER A 237 22.45 1.23 -18.98
C SER A 237 21.36 1.61 -19.97
N GLU A 238 21.76 2.19 -21.10
CA GLU A 238 20.89 2.50 -22.25
C GLU A 238 20.79 1.33 -23.25
N ASP A 239 21.48 0.20 -22.98
CA ASP A 239 21.58 -0.95 -23.87
C ASP A 239 20.50 -1.99 -23.54
N GLU A 240 19.72 -2.38 -24.56
CA GLU A 240 18.64 -3.38 -24.49
C GLU A 240 19.12 -4.81 -24.78
N GLY A 241 20.42 -5.08 -24.65
CA GLY A 241 20.99 -6.41 -24.88
C GLY A 241 20.18 -7.52 -24.18
N CYS A 242 19.81 -8.57 -24.91
CA CYS A 242 19.06 -9.69 -24.35
C CYS A 242 20.00 -10.73 -23.72
N ALA A 243 19.73 -11.13 -22.48
CA ALA A 243 20.43 -12.24 -21.83
C ALA A 243 19.79 -13.58 -22.24
N GLU A 244 20.61 -14.53 -22.68
CA GLU A 244 20.16 -15.87 -23.09
C GLU A 244 19.64 -16.72 -21.91
N GLU A 245 20.15 -16.47 -20.70
CA GLU A 245 19.76 -17.19 -19.49
C GLU A 245 18.41 -16.68 -18.97
N ALA A 246 17.52 -17.61 -18.60
CA ALA A 246 16.20 -17.26 -18.09
C ALA A 246 16.28 -16.37 -16.83
N SER A 247 15.41 -15.36 -16.75
CA SER A 247 15.36 -14.38 -15.66
C SER A 247 15.45 -15.01 -14.26
N PHE A 248 14.65 -16.06 -14.00
CA PHE A 248 14.63 -16.73 -12.71
C PHE A 248 15.99 -17.35 -12.32
N VAL A 249 16.68 -18.00 -13.26
CA VAL A 249 18.00 -18.61 -13.01
C VAL A 249 19.05 -17.52 -12.76
N ARG A 250 19.02 -16.43 -13.53
CA ARG A 250 19.89 -15.26 -13.33
C ARG A 250 19.72 -14.67 -11.93
N ALA A 251 18.47 -14.44 -11.52
CA ALA A 251 18.17 -13.94 -10.18
C ALA A 251 18.65 -14.89 -9.07
N CYS A 252 18.46 -16.19 -9.23
CA CYS A 252 18.97 -17.20 -8.30
C CYS A 252 20.50 -17.12 -8.13
N ARG A 253 21.26 -16.85 -9.20
CA ARG A 253 22.72 -16.71 -9.13
C ARG A 253 23.16 -15.45 -8.39
N VAL A 254 22.42 -14.35 -8.56
CA VAL A 254 22.61 -13.12 -7.77
C VAL A 254 22.36 -13.39 -6.28
N VAL A 255 21.24 -14.03 -5.95
CA VAL A 255 20.91 -14.40 -4.56
C VAL A 255 22.02 -15.27 -3.98
N LYS A 256 22.47 -16.32 -4.67
CA LYS A 256 23.56 -17.20 -4.22
C LYS A 256 24.86 -16.45 -3.95
N ARG A 257 25.20 -15.47 -4.80
CA ARG A 257 26.40 -14.64 -4.61
C ARG A 257 26.29 -13.75 -3.38
N ILE A 258 25.12 -13.16 -3.18
CA ILE A 258 24.86 -12.20 -2.12
C ILE A 258 24.72 -12.90 -0.76
N SER A 259 23.99 -14.01 -0.69
CA SER A 259 23.71 -14.73 0.55
C SER A 259 24.82 -15.72 0.96
N GLY A 260 25.66 -16.14 0.02
CA GLY A 260 26.75 -17.09 0.28
C GLY A 260 26.23 -18.42 0.84
N GLU A 261 26.72 -18.82 2.01
CA GLU A 261 26.34 -20.07 2.67
C GLU A 261 24.85 -20.14 3.04
N GLU A 262 24.19 -18.98 3.16
CA GLU A 262 22.78 -18.87 3.55
C GLU A 262 21.81 -19.10 2.38
N TYR A 263 22.32 -19.30 1.16
CA TYR A 263 21.49 -19.52 -0.04
C TYR A 263 20.45 -20.63 0.13
N ALA A 264 20.80 -21.71 0.85
CA ALA A 264 19.91 -22.85 1.06
C ALA A 264 18.68 -22.53 1.93
N ASN A 265 18.70 -21.42 2.67
CA ASN A 265 17.61 -20.96 3.51
C ASN A 265 16.73 -19.91 2.82
N TYR A 266 17.07 -19.52 1.57
CA TYR A 266 16.23 -18.65 0.76
C TYR A 266 15.22 -19.47 -0.06
N TYR A 267 14.02 -18.91 -0.19
CA TYR A 267 12.92 -19.47 -0.96
C TYR A 267 12.39 -18.42 -1.92
N PHE A 268 11.98 -18.84 -3.10
CA PHE A 268 11.29 -17.98 -4.04
C PHE A 268 9.84 -17.81 -3.61
N GLU A 269 9.39 -16.57 -3.45
CA GLU A 269 7.99 -16.23 -3.20
C GLU A 269 7.23 -16.27 -4.54
N ASN A 270 6.61 -17.42 -4.81
CA ASN A 270 5.83 -17.63 -6.02
C ASN A 270 4.38 -17.26 -5.72
N LEU A 271 3.92 -16.11 -6.22
CA LEU A 271 2.54 -15.63 -6.04
C LEU A 271 1.54 -16.22 -7.05
N GLY A 272 1.97 -17.18 -7.89
CA GLY A 272 1.12 -18.00 -8.76
C GLY A 272 0.03 -17.21 -9.51
N SER A 273 -1.20 -17.36 -9.04
CA SER A 273 -2.43 -16.73 -9.54
C SER A 273 -2.37 -15.21 -9.63
N MET A 274 -1.53 -14.50 -8.88
CA MET A 274 -1.40 -13.04 -9.03
C MET A 274 -0.58 -12.61 -10.26
N ARG A 275 0.12 -13.55 -10.91
CA ARG A 275 1.06 -13.20 -11.98
C ARG A 275 0.38 -12.56 -13.19
N HIS A 276 -0.83 -12.98 -13.53
CA HIS A 276 -1.58 -12.39 -14.65
C HIS A 276 -1.97 -10.92 -14.41
N LEU A 277 -2.06 -10.47 -13.15
CA LEU A 277 -2.25 -9.05 -12.82
C LEU A 277 -0.98 -8.22 -13.06
N LEU A 278 0.17 -8.88 -13.27
CA LEU A 278 1.49 -8.30 -13.51
C LEU A 278 2.01 -8.58 -14.94
N GLU A 279 1.29 -9.39 -15.74
CA GLU A 279 1.77 -9.91 -17.03
C GLU A 279 1.75 -8.88 -18.17
N GLU A 280 1.12 -7.72 -17.98
CA GLU A 280 1.16 -6.61 -18.95
C GLU A 280 2.42 -5.73 -18.79
N ASP A 281 3.22 -5.94 -17.74
CA ASP A 281 4.44 -5.17 -17.52
C ASP A 281 5.65 -5.82 -18.20
N ALA A 282 6.45 -4.99 -18.89
CA ALA A 282 7.77 -5.37 -19.42
C ALA A 282 8.78 -5.71 -18.30
N TYR A 283 8.34 -5.70 -17.04
CA TYR A 283 9.17 -5.82 -15.86
C TYR A 283 8.57 -6.79 -14.84
N VAL A 284 9.43 -7.45 -14.08
CA VAL A 284 9.05 -8.34 -13.00
C VAL A 284 9.98 -8.13 -11.81
N THR A 285 9.43 -8.20 -10.60
CA THR A 285 10.23 -8.27 -9.37
C THR A 285 10.12 -9.67 -8.79
N LEU A 286 11.24 -10.37 -8.74
CA LEU A 286 11.35 -11.68 -8.09
C LEU A 286 11.79 -11.48 -6.64
N ARG A 287 11.01 -12.02 -5.69
CA ARG A 287 11.26 -11.92 -4.26
C ARG A 287 11.79 -13.25 -3.70
N PHE A 288 12.86 -13.16 -2.93
CA PHE A 288 13.54 -14.29 -2.31
C PHE A 288 13.54 -14.11 -0.79
N VAL A 289 12.72 -14.90 -0.10
CA VAL A 289 12.48 -14.79 1.33
C VAL A 289 13.39 -15.75 2.09
N TYR A 290 14.09 -15.24 3.10
CA TYR A 290 14.86 -16.07 4.03
C TYR A 290 13.90 -16.75 5.01
N ILE A 291 14.02 -18.07 5.18
CA ILE A 291 13.19 -18.85 6.09
C ILE A 291 14.09 -19.74 6.96
N ILE A 292 13.94 -19.64 8.28
CA ILE A 292 14.63 -20.49 9.27
C ILE A 292 13.65 -20.88 10.37
N ASP A 293 13.62 -22.16 10.74
CA ASP A 293 12.73 -22.70 11.78
C ASP A 293 11.25 -22.28 11.61
N ASP A 294 10.74 -22.35 10.37
CA ASP A 294 9.38 -21.93 9.96
C ASP A 294 9.07 -20.44 10.15
N ILE A 295 10.08 -19.60 10.40
CA ILE A 295 9.96 -18.14 10.46
C ILE A 295 10.42 -17.56 9.14
N ALA A 296 9.47 -16.99 8.40
CA ALA A 296 9.72 -16.26 7.17
C ALA A 296 10.03 -14.78 7.46
N PHE A 297 11.02 -14.24 6.75
CA PHE A 297 11.44 -12.85 6.84
C PHE A 297 10.89 -12.07 5.64
N ASP A 298 9.57 -12.06 5.49
CA ASP A 298 8.86 -11.58 4.30
C ASP A 298 9.22 -10.13 3.93
N PHE A 299 9.41 -9.26 4.94
CA PHE A 299 9.80 -7.86 4.76
C PHE A 299 11.30 -7.63 4.56
N HIS A 300 12.13 -8.68 4.64
CA HIS A 300 13.58 -8.63 4.43
C HIS A 300 14.01 -9.47 3.22
N ALA A 301 13.10 -9.69 2.28
CA ALA A 301 13.36 -10.45 1.07
C ALA A 301 14.45 -9.78 0.21
N ILE A 302 15.27 -10.59 -0.44
CA ILE A 302 16.08 -10.09 -1.56
C ILE A 302 15.12 -9.91 -2.74
N SER A 303 15.08 -8.70 -3.31
CA SER A 303 14.26 -8.38 -4.46
C SER A 303 15.14 -8.16 -5.67
N VAL A 304 14.86 -8.87 -6.77
CA VAL A 304 15.56 -8.71 -8.05
C VAL A 304 14.56 -8.21 -9.08
N HIS A 305 14.74 -6.96 -9.51
CA HIS A 305 13.91 -6.32 -10.52
C HIS A 305 14.52 -6.54 -11.91
N MET A 306 13.70 -7.02 -12.84
CA MET A 306 14.16 -7.51 -14.14
C MET A 306 13.23 -7.07 -15.26
N ASN A 307 13.78 -6.91 -16.45
CA ASN A 307 13.00 -6.77 -17.68
C ASN A 307 12.67 -8.18 -18.24
N THR A 308 11.39 -8.47 -18.47
CA THR A 308 10.90 -9.80 -18.85
C THR A 308 11.19 -10.16 -20.31
N GLU A 309 11.34 -9.17 -21.19
CA GLU A 309 11.64 -9.37 -22.61
C GLU A 309 13.13 -9.63 -22.86
N THR A 310 13.99 -8.93 -22.13
CA THR A 310 15.45 -8.98 -22.28
C THR A 310 16.14 -9.88 -21.26
N ASN A 311 15.43 -10.37 -20.24
CA ASN A 311 15.99 -11.07 -19.08
C ASN A 311 17.10 -10.30 -18.34
N GLN A 312 17.18 -8.98 -18.52
CA GLN A 312 18.18 -8.14 -17.87
C GLN A 312 17.77 -7.75 -16.47
N ILE A 313 18.75 -7.68 -15.57
CA ILE A 313 18.56 -7.19 -14.20
C ILE A 313 18.68 -5.67 -14.21
N LEU A 314 17.72 -5.00 -13.61
CA LEU A 314 17.64 -3.54 -13.56
C LEU A 314 18.05 -3.01 -12.18
N SER A 315 17.65 -3.74 -11.14
CA SER A 315 18.11 -3.47 -9.78
C SER A 315 18.01 -4.69 -8.88
N VAL A 316 18.74 -4.64 -7.78
CA VAL A 316 18.70 -5.62 -6.70
C VAL A 316 18.60 -4.86 -5.38
N SER A 317 17.67 -5.23 -4.52
CA SER A 317 17.63 -4.78 -3.12
C SER A 317 17.83 -5.99 -2.18
N GLN A 318 18.63 -5.81 -1.15
CA GLN A 318 18.87 -6.78 -0.08
C GLN A 318 18.79 -6.08 1.27
N CYS A 319 17.91 -6.55 2.14
CA CYS A 319 17.96 -6.20 3.56
C CYS A 319 19.10 -6.94 4.29
N ILE A 320 19.77 -6.27 5.23
CA ILE A 320 20.92 -6.81 5.94
C ILE A 320 20.45 -7.73 7.07
N ILE A 321 20.61 -9.05 6.89
CA ILE A 321 20.27 -10.06 7.92
C ILE A 321 21.55 -10.49 8.69
N PRO A 322 21.60 -10.35 10.02
CA PRO A 322 22.74 -10.77 10.83
C PRO A 322 22.69 -12.28 11.13
N TYR A 323 22.99 -13.13 10.14
CA TYR A 323 22.85 -14.59 10.24
C TYR A 323 23.54 -15.22 11.47
N ASP A 324 24.76 -14.80 11.80
CA ASP A 324 25.49 -15.31 12.96
C ASP A 324 24.74 -15.10 14.28
N LYS A 325 23.98 -14.01 14.35
CA LYS A 325 23.14 -13.73 15.50
C LYS A 325 21.91 -14.64 15.54
N LEU A 326 21.25 -14.85 14.40
CA LEU A 326 20.08 -15.72 14.30
C LEU A 326 20.37 -17.14 14.79
N ARG A 327 21.57 -17.66 14.51
CA ARG A 327 22.05 -18.98 14.94
C ARG A 327 22.17 -19.14 16.46
N THR A 328 22.17 -18.05 17.23
CA THR A 328 22.43 -18.05 18.69
C THR A 328 21.29 -17.48 19.51
N LEU A 329 20.11 -17.31 18.91
CA LEU A 329 18.95 -16.73 19.59
C LEU A 329 18.46 -17.60 20.74
N LYS A 330 18.03 -16.93 21.80
CA LYS A 330 17.38 -17.58 22.95
C LYS A 330 15.90 -17.66 22.67
N LYS A 331 15.28 -18.81 22.94
CA LYS A 331 13.82 -18.96 22.84
C LYS A 331 13.09 -17.93 23.71
N PRO A 332 11.92 -17.44 23.28
CA PRO A 332 11.12 -16.50 24.06
C PRO A 332 10.71 -17.11 25.41
N LYS A 333 10.47 -16.26 26.41
CA LYS A 333 9.94 -16.69 27.72
C LYS A 333 8.44 -16.91 27.69
N LEU A 334 7.73 -16.07 26.92
CA LEU A 334 6.29 -16.19 26.72
C LEU A 334 6.00 -17.29 25.71
N THR A 335 4.89 -17.97 25.92
CA THR A 335 4.26 -18.86 24.95
C THR A 335 3.37 -18.08 23.97
N LEU A 336 3.05 -18.69 22.83
CA LEU A 336 2.14 -18.11 21.84
C LEU A 336 0.75 -17.80 22.43
N ALA A 337 0.25 -18.65 23.33
CA ALA A 337 -1.04 -18.44 23.98
C ALA A 337 -1.02 -17.23 24.93
N GLU A 338 0.08 -17.04 25.68
CA GLU A 338 0.24 -15.87 26.55
C GLU A 338 0.35 -14.58 25.73
N ALA A 339 1.09 -14.60 24.61
CA ALA A 339 1.20 -13.46 23.71
C ALA A 339 -0.15 -13.08 23.08
N ASN A 340 -0.92 -14.05 22.58
CA ASN A 340 -2.27 -13.79 22.08
C ASN A 340 -3.20 -13.22 23.18
N ALA A 341 -3.13 -13.74 24.41
CA ALA A 341 -3.91 -13.23 25.53
C ALA A 341 -3.58 -11.77 25.90
N ILE A 342 -2.35 -11.31 25.65
CA ILE A 342 -1.97 -9.89 25.76
C ILE A 342 -2.66 -9.11 24.63
N VAL A 343 -2.54 -9.56 23.38
CA VAL A 343 -3.07 -8.86 22.20
C VAL A 343 -4.59 -8.74 22.21
N TYR A 344 -5.32 -9.75 22.70
CA TYR A 344 -6.78 -9.70 22.84
C TYR A 344 -7.30 -8.57 23.76
N GLN A 345 -6.44 -7.93 24.55
CA GLN A 345 -6.82 -6.77 25.36
C GLN A 345 -6.91 -5.49 24.51
N TYR A 346 -6.31 -5.50 23.33
CA TYR A 346 -6.22 -4.36 22.42
C TYR A 346 -6.93 -4.59 21.08
N ALA A 347 -7.04 -5.85 20.66
CA ALA A 347 -7.67 -6.24 19.42
C ALA A 347 -9.19 -6.09 19.49
N ASP A 348 -9.77 -5.63 18.39
CA ASP A 348 -11.20 -5.52 18.18
C ASP A 348 -11.53 -5.77 16.69
N VAL A 349 -12.80 -5.70 16.33
CA VAL A 349 -13.25 -5.75 14.94
C VAL A 349 -14.04 -4.51 14.56
N GLU A 350 -13.91 -4.05 13.31
CA GLU A 350 -14.74 -2.98 12.79
C GLU A 350 -15.44 -3.44 11.51
N LEU A 351 -16.74 -3.14 11.38
CA LEU A 351 -17.48 -3.42 10.16
C LEU A 351 -17.01 -2.44 9.07
N THR A 352 -16.35 -2.96 8.06
CA THR A 352 -15.84 -2.20 6.91
C THR A 352 -16.41 -2.76 5.60
N LEU A 353 -16.01 -2.13 4.50
CA LEU A 353 -16.33 -2.55 3.14
C LEU A 353 -15.06 -3.03 2.45
N GLU A 354 -15.05 -4.28 2.00
CA GLU A 354 -14.01 -4.81 1.12
C GLU A 354 -14.42 -4.66 -0.35
N ARG A 355 -13.45 -4.35 -1.21
CA ARG A 355 -13.66 -4.22 -2.65
C ARG A 355 -13.50 -5.58 -3.32
N ASP A 356 -14.42 -5.92 -4.20
CA ASP A 356 -14.34 -7.11 -5.06
C ASP A 356 -13.17 -6.95 -6.05
N ILE A 357 -12.28 -7.94 -6.12
CA ILE A 357 -11.07 -7.88 -6.96
C ILE A 357 -11.41 -7.91 -8.45
N ASP A 358 -12.49 -8.60 -8.83
CA ASP A 358 -12.94 -8.75 -10.22
C ASP A 358 -13.82 -7.57 -10.65
N ASN A 359 -14.40 -6.84 -9.70
CA ASN A 359 -15.22 -5.67 -9.96
C ASN A 359 -14.95 -4.56 -8.94
N ARG A 360 -14.10 -3.61 -9.31
CA ARG A 360 -13.67 -2.48 -8.44
C ARG A 360 -14.81 -1.59 -7.93
N ARG A 361 -15.98 -1.62 -8.57
CA ARG A 361 -17.17 -0.86 -8.14
C ARG A 361 -18.00 -1.61 -7.10
N ARG A 362 -17.78 -2.91 -6.94
CA ARG A 362 -18.57 -3.76 -6.07
C ARG A 362 -17.89 -3.90 -4.71
N PHE A 363 -18.67 -3.68 -3.66
CA PHE A 363 -18.21 -3.77 -2.28
C PHE A 363 -19.05 -4.78 -1.50
N SER A 364 -18.40 -5.53 -0.63
CA SER A 364 -19.05 -6.43 0.32
C SER A 364 -18.59 -6.11 1.75
N PHE A 365 -19.32 -6.63 2.73
CA PHE A 365 -19.08 -6.29 4.14
C PHE A 365 -18.18 -7.32 4.80
N VAL A 366 -17.24 -6.84 5.61
CA VAL A 366 -16.34 -7.67 6.41
C VAL A 366 -16.07 -7.00 7.76
N TYR A 367 -15.81 -7.80 8.79
CA TYR A 367 -15.28 -7.31 10.06
C TYR A 367 -13.75 -7.37 10.02
N GLU A 368 -13.09 -6.23 9.91
CA GLU A 368 -11.63 -6.13 9.87
C GLU A 368 -11.03 -6.05 11.27
N LEU A 369 -9.86 -6.66 11.47
CA LEU A 369 -9.10 -6.57 12.72
C LEU A 369 -8.56 -5.15 12.92
N VAL A 370 -8.97 -4.50 14.02
CA VAL A 370 -8.52 -3.16 14.40
C VAL A 370 -7.95 -3.13 15.81
N TYR A 371 -7.24 -2.05 16.14
CA TYR A 371 -6.65 -1.83 17.46
C TYR A 371 -7.06 -0.45 18.02
N PRO A 372 -8.32 -0.28 18.46
CA PRO A 372 -8.88 1.04 18.80
C PRO A 372 -8.18 1.72 19.98
N THR A 373 -7.49 0.95 20.82
CA THR A 373 -6.72 1.47 21.96
C THR A 373 -5.23 1.64 21.67
N SER A 374 -4.82 1.48 20.40
CA SER A 374 -3.43 1.72 19.99
C SER A 374 -3.02 3.16 20.28
N PRO A 375 -1.91 3.41 20.99
CA PRO A 375 -1.45 4.76 21.31
C PRO A 375 -1.04 5.56 20.06
N THR A 376 -0.71 4.89 18.95
CA THR A 376 -0.36 5.52 17.67
C THR A 376 -1.52 5.58 16.69
N GLY A 377 -2.64 4.91 17.00
CA GLY A 377 -3.73 4.67 16.06
C GLY A 377 -3.37 3.69 14.93
N ALA A 378 -2.19 3.06 14.98
CA ALA A 378 -1.70 2.13 13.96
C ALA A 378 -1.82 0.65 14.41
N HIS A 379 -1.44 -0.25 13.52
CA HIS A 379 -1.43 -1.69 13.77
C HIS A 379 -0.35 -2.12 14.78
N LEU A 380 -0.54 -3.33 15.32
CA LEU A 380 0.46 -4.04 16.11
C LEU A 380 1.71 -4.29 15.28
N GLN A 381 2.88 -3.88 15.78
CA GLN A 381 4.16 -4.27 15.17
C GLN A 381 4.56 -5.66 15.69
N PHE A 382 4.70 -5.80 17.01
CA PHE A 382 4.97 -7.08 17.68
C PHE A 382 4.74 -7.01 19.19
N VAL A 383 4.75 -8.17 19.84
CA VAL A 383 4.87 -8.33 21.30
C VAL A 383 6.25 -8.91 21.63
N ASP A 384 6.99 -8.27 22.52
CA ASP A 384 8.31 -8.78 22.98
C ASP A 384 8.13 -10.15 23.66
N GLY A 385 8.80 -11.17 23.11
CA GLY A 385 8.68 -12.56 23.58
C GLY A 385 9.27 -12.82 24.97
N PHE A 386 9.98 -11.87 25.57
CA PHE A 386 10.62 -11.97 26.89
C PHE A 386 9.93 -11.12 27.96
N THR A 387 9.35 -9.98 27.58
CA THR A 387 8.75 -9.02 28.52
C THR A 387 7.23 -8.96 28.43
N GLY A 388 6.66 -9.27 27.26
CA GLY A 388 5.23 -9.06 26.97
C GLY A 388 4.87 -7.61 26.63
N GLU A 389 5.86 -6.74 26.44
CA GLU A 389 5.64 -5.37 25.99
C GLU A 389 5.08 -5.36 24.56
N VAL A 390 4.07 -4.54 24.34
CA VAL A 390 3.39 -4.40 23.04
C VAL A 390 3.96 -3.20 22.31
N HIS A 391 4.46 -3.42 21.11
CA HIS A 391 5.03 -2.41 20.24
C HIS A 391 4.10 -2.14 19.06
N TRP A 392 3.91 -0.86 18.76
CA TRP A 392 2.98 -0.36 17.75
C TRP A 392 3.75 0.29 16.61
N ILE A 393 3.21 0.19 15.39
CA ILE A 393 3.77 0.93 14.25
C ILE A 393 3.63 2.44 14.55
N CYS A 394 4.70 3.20 14.34
CA CYS A 394 4.64 4.66 14.38
C CYS A 394 4.12 5.15 13.02
N ASN A 395 3.04 5.93 13.03
CA ASN A 395 2.66 6.72 11.87
C ASN A 395 3.56 7.96 11.87
N ASP A 396 4.62 7.93 11.06
CA ASP A 396 5.49 9.09 10.83
C ASP A 396 4.81 10.16 9.97
#